data_AF-A0A502VKW9-F1
#
_entry.id   AF-A0A502VKW9-F1
#
_cell.length_a   1.000
_cell.length_b   1.000
_cell.length_c   1.000
_cell.angle_alpha   90.00
_cell.angle_beta   90.00
_cell.angle_gamma   90.00
#
_symmetry.space_group_name_H-M   'P 1'
#
loop_
_entity.id
_entity.type
_entity.pdbx_description
1 polymer ?
#
loop_
_entity_poly.entity_id
_entity_poly.type
_entity_poly.pdbx_seq_one_letter_code
_entity_poly.pdbx_strand_id
1 'polypeptide(L)'
;DDGYDTLSWISQQPWSNGRVGTYGCSALGIAQVLLAQLCHPAHRCAIAQGSGGANGSAGGRYRNGDLRLGGAVEVAAFVPWFHQTAAKDRSRVQPKSDEEYQRAFASLPLVNMLKSLGGPPTDWEDWVSRDPGDPWGDRNGMLSEDSTIDVPALFVNSWYDVGAADALHQQRVFSARGLSPAARDHQHIILSPATHCGTESLKAPTVIGERELGDARLDCWQIYLDWFDCWLNDKPDRIEGMPRVQYYVMGRNEWRAASEWPPLGVELQHWFLRSGGNAATRLGDGTLDVEPPSADEPADTFTYDPGDPAPFLGMDGGKSSGTTIGPRDYQDVQLRPDVLCFTSPPLTEGMEVTGFVRAVLFVSSSAPDTDFVARLLDVHPDGRAIDVVDGILRVRYREGFDRAVFMEPSVICKIEIDLDATSNWFPAGHQIRLEITSSAFPRFDRNLNTGGNNWDETEWVVARNTIHHCEQFPSHVLLPVMTAMGSHAGKANLNS
;
A
#
# COMPACT_ATOMS: atom_id res chain seq x y z
N ASP A 1 -9.56 -8.65 23.99
CA ASP A 1 -9.83 -9.53 25.15
C ASP A 1 -9.23 -10.92 24.99
N ASP A 2 -9.60 -11.71 23.98
CA ASP A 2 -9.08 -13.08 23.79
C ASP A 2 -7.54 -13.20 23.84
N GLY A 3 -6.82 -12.27 23.22
CA GLY A 3 -5.36 -12.25 23.27
C GLY A 3 -4.81 -12.01 24.69
N TYR A 4 -5.45 -11.14 25.47
CA TYR A 4 -5.07 -10.86 26.86
C TYR A 4 -5.29 -12.10 27.74
N ASP A 5 -6.47 -12.73 27.63
CA ASP A 5 -6.81 -13.95 28.37
C ASP A 5 -5.90 -15.11 28.01
N THR A 6 -5.55 -15.24 26.72
CA THR A 6 -4.60 -16.24 26.23
C THR A 6 -3.22 -16.03 26.85
N LEU A 7 -2.71 -14.78 26.88
CA LEU A 7 -1.44 -14.49 27.54
C LEU A 7 -1.48 -14.72 29.05
N SER A 8 -2.59 -14.37 29.71
CA SER A 8 -2.81 -14.64 31.13
C SER A 8 -2.75 -16.14 31.41
N TRP A 9 -3.42 -16.95 30.58
CA TRP A 9 -3.39 -18.40 30.70
C TRP A 9 -1.97 -18.95 30.46
N ILE A 10 -1.31 -18.58 29.35
CA ILE A 10 0.06 -19.02 29.02
C ILE A 10 1.03 -18.66 30.14
N SER A 11 0.97 -17.43 30.66
CA SER A 11 1.92 -16.94 31.66
C SER A 11 1.87 -17.66 33.00
N GLN A 12 0.76 -18.36 33.30
CA GLN A 12 0.54 -19.10 34.55
C GLN A 12 0.82 -20.60 34.44
N GLN A 13 1.17 -21.11 33.27
CA GLN A 13 1.42 -22.53 33.09
C GLN A 13 2.77 -22.96 33.70
N PRO A 14 2.90 -24.20 34.23
CA PRO A 14 4.14 -24.66 34.86
C PRO A 14 5.34 -24.77 33.90
N TRP A 15 5.08 -24.81 32.59
CA TRP A 15 6.09 -24.83 31.54
C TRP A 15 6.48 -23.43 31.06
N SER A 16 5.82 -22.38 31.55
CA SER A 16 6.05 -20.99 31.18
C SER A 16 6.93 -20.29 32.20
N ASN A 17 7.86 -19.46 31.73
CA ASN A 17 8.62 -18.54 32.58
C ASN A 17 7.89 -17.19 32.76
N GLY A 18 6.62 -17.09 32.36
CA GLY A 18 5.80 -15.88 32.46
C GLY A 18 6.10 -14.82 31.39
N ARG A 19 6.96 -15.11 30.41
CA ARG A 19 7.31 -14.22 29.30
C ARG A 19 6.84 -14.83 27.99
N VAL A 20 6.09 -14.05 27.21
CA VAL A 20 5.50 -14.51 25.96
C VAL A 20 5.88 -13.55 24.83
N GLY A 21 6.46 -14.11 23.77
CA GLY A 21 6.66 -13.44 22.49
C GLY A 21 5.61 -13.89 21.49
N THR A 22 5.25 -13.02 20.56
CA THR A 22 4.32 -13.34 19.47
C THR A 22 5.00 -13.19 18.12
N TYR A 23 4.54 -13.97 17.14
CA TYR A 23 4.98 -13.91 15.75
C TYR A 23 3.86 -14.36 14.82
N GLY A 24 3.80 -13.77 13.63
CA GLY A 24 2.86 -14.16 12.60
C GLY A 24 2.62 -13.07 11.56
N CYS A 25 2.12 -13.49 10.41
CA CYS A 25 1.84 -12.62 9.28
C CYS A 25 0.34 -12.39 9.03
N SER A 26 0.00 -11.30 8.35
CA SER A 26 -1.36 -10.97 7.90
C SER A 26 -2.30 -10.83 9.09
N ALA A 27 -3.44 -11.53 9.10
CA ALA A 27 -4.36 -11.60 10.25
C ALA A 27 -3.66 -11.92 11.59
N LEU A 28 -2.59 -12.74 11.58
CA LEU A 28 -1.81 -13.02 12.79
C LEU A 28 -0.92 -11.83 13.19
N GLY A 29 -0.43 -11.06 12.22
CA GLY A 29 0.26 -9.78 12.45
C GLY A 29 -0.70 -8.72 13.00
N ILE A 30 -1.88 -8.58 12.40
CA ILE A 30 -2.96 -7.70 12.87
C ILE A 30 -3.31 -8.02 14.32
N ALA A 31 -3.53 -9.29 14.65
CA ALA A 31 -3.84 -9.71 16.02
C ALA A 31 -2.74 -9.32 17.03
N GLN A 32 -1.47 -9.32 16.62
CA GLN A 32 -0.37 -8.85 17.47
C GLN A 32 -0.41 -7.35 17.70
N VAL A 33 -0.73 -6.55 16.67
CA VAL A 33 -0.89 -5.11 16.80
C VAL A 33 -2.05 -4.77 17.75
N LEU A 34 -3.17 -5.48 17.64
CA LEU A 34 -4.31 -5.31 18.54
C LEU A 34 -3.97 -5.74 19.99
N LEU A 35 -3.28 -6.86 20.15
CA LEU A 35 -2.84 -7.35 21.47
C LEU A 35 -1.86 -6.39 22.16
N ALA A 36 -0.94 -5.79 21.40
CA ALA A 36 0.04 -4.83 21.92
C ALA A 36 -0.63 -3.64 22.63
N GLN A 37 -1.81 -3.23 22.17
CA GLN A 37 -2.59 -2.14 22.76
C GLN A 37 -3.15 -2.46 24.16
N LEU A 38 -3.23 -3.75 24.51
CA LEU A 38 -3.76 -4.20 25.79
C LEU A 38 -2.70 -4.19 26.90
N CYS A 39 -1.44 -3.88 26.57
CA CYS A 39 -0.32 -3.76 27.52
C CYS A 39 -0.22 -4.91 28.53
N HIS A 40 -0.46 -6.15 28.09
CA HIS A 40 -0.42 -7.31 28.97
C HIS A 40 1.01 -7.52 29.52
N PRO A 41 1.23 -7.65 30.84
CA PRO A 41 2.57 -7.66 31.44
C PRO A 41 3.45 -8.88 31.04
N ALA A 42 2.83 -9.96 30.57
CA ALA A 42 3.55 -11.11 30.02
C ALA A 42 3.96 -10.94 28.55
N HIS A 43 3.42 -9.97 27.80
CA HIS A 43 3.79 -9.74 26.41
C HIS A 43 5.13 -9.01 26.36
N ARG A 44 6.19 -9.71 25.94
CA ARG A 44 7.56 -9.18 26.01
C ARG A 44 8.12 -8.71 24.69
N CYS A 45 7.63 -9.24 23.57
CA CYS A 45 7.98 -8.77 22.25
C CYS A 45 6.99 -9.28 21.21
N ALA A 46 6.95 -8.62 20.05
CA ALA A 46 6.19 -9.04 18.89
C ALA A 46 7.04 -9.06 17.61
N ILE A 47 6.68 -9.94 16.68
CA ILE A 47 7.14 -9.91 15.29
C ILE A 47 5.88 -9.87 14.42
N ALA A 48 5.44 -8.66 14.08
CA ALA A 48 4.21 -8.41 13.33
C ALA A 48 4.54 -8.25 11.84
N GLN A 49 4.07 -9.19 11.02
CA GLN A 49 4.31 -9.12 9.58
C GLN A 49 3.03 -8.83 8.80
N GLY A 50 3.12 -8.07 7.71
CA GLY A 50 1.96 -7.81 6.83
C GLY A 50 0.74 -7.30 7.62
N SER A 51 0.96 -6.45 8.62
CA SER A 51 -0.04 -6.10 9.63
C SER A 51 -0.81 -4.82 9.32
N GLY A 52 -0.69 -4.28 8.10
CA GLY A 52 -1.23 -2.97 7.70
C GLY A 52 -2.72 -2.80 8.02
N GLY A 53 -3.51 -3.85 7.90
CA GLY A 53 -4.95 -3.85 8.15
C GLY A 53 -5.37 -3.58 9.59
N ALA A 54 -4.42 -3.56 10.53
CA ALA A 54 -4.67 -3.09 11.89
C ALA A 54 -4.81 -1.56 11.98
N ASN A 55 -4.47 -0.81 10.92
CA ASN A 55 -4.65 0.65 10.89
C ASN A 55 -6.13 1.00 10.77
N GLY A 56 -6.70 1.52 11.87
CA GLY A 56 -8.01 2.14 11.89
C GLY A 56 -7.91 3.57 11.36
N SER A 57 -8.24 4.54 12.22
CA SER A 57 -8.10 5.97 11.90
C SER A 57 -6.66 6.50 11.97
N ALA A 58 -5.69 5.69 12.43
CA ALA A 58 -4.27 6.07 12.51
C ALA A 58 -3.75 6.62 11.18
N GLY A 59 -3.14 7.80 11.20
CA GLY A 59 -2.65 8.48 10.00
C GLY A 59 -3.70 8.83 8.96
N GLY A 60 -4.99 8.79 9.31
CA GLY A 60 -6.09 8.97 8.36
C GLY A 60 -6.18 7.88 7.28
N ARG A 61 -5.66 6.67 7.54
CA ARG A 61 -5.54 5.62 6.51
C ARG A 61 -6.80 4.76 6.32
N TYR A 62 -7.62 4.56 7.36
CA TYR A 62 -8.91 3.84 7.34
C TYR A 62 -8.91 2.58 6.45
N ARG A 63 -7.92 1.70 6.68
CA ARG A 63 -7.72 0.48 5.89
C ARG A 63 -8.81 -0.55 6.12
N ASN A 64 -9.44 -0.53 7.30
CA ASN A 64 -10.59 -1.38 7.61
C ASN A 64 -10.28 -2.87 7.34
N GLY A 65 -9.17 -3.36 7.92
CA GLY A 65 -8.69 -4.73 7.68
C GLY A 65 -8.06 -4.92 6.31
N ASP A 66 -7.35 -3.90 5.79
CA ASP A 66 -6.78 -3.82 4.44
C ASP A 66 -7.81 -3.78 3.29
N LEU A 67 -9.11 -3.80 3.60
CA LEU A 67 -10.19 -3.83 2.62
C LEU A 67 -10.22 -2.59 1.70
N ARG A 68 -9.69 -1.45 2.14
CA ARG A 68 -9.77 -0.20 1.40
C ARG A 68 -8.43 0.48 1.22
N LEU A 69 -8.24 1.11 0.06
CA LEU A 69 -7.20 2.11 -0.19
C LEU A 69 -7.88 3.34 -0.80
N GLY A 70 -7.59 4.54 -0.28
CA GLY A 70 -8.17 5.77 -0.81
C GLY A 70 -9.70 5.82 -0.80
N GLY A 71 -10.36 4.96 0.00
CA GLY A 71 -11.81 4.79 0.05
C GLY A 71 -12.38 3.79 -0.95
N ALA A 72 -11.62 3.33 -1.95
CA ALA A 72 -12.02 2.26 -2.86
C ALA A 72 -11.80 0.87 -2.23
N VAL A 73 -12.62 -0.12 -2.59
CA VAL A 73 -12.58 -1.49 -2.05
C VAL A 73 -11.59 -2.33 -2.84
N GLU A 74 -10.66 -3.03 -2.18
CA GLU A 74 -9.69 -3.94 -2.82
C GLU A 74 -10.34 -5.29 -3.22
N VAL A 75 -11.23 -5.29 -4.22
CA VAL A 75 -12.09 -6.44 -4.53
C VAL A 75 -11.33 -7.70 -4.95
N ALA A 76 -10.27 -7.59 -5.75
CA ALA A 76 -9.52 -8.76 -6.19
C ALA A 76 -8.72 -9.45 -5.06
N ALA A 77 -8.39 -8.72 -3.99
CA ALA A 77 -7.80 -9.31 -2.79
C ALA A 77 -8.89 -9.90 -1.88
N PHE A 78 -9.94 -9.13 -1.60
CA PHE A 78 -10.85 -9.46 -0.51
C PHE A 78 -12.01 -10.38 -0.90
N VAL A 79 -12.52 -10.33 -2.12
CA VAL A 79 -13.60 -11.25 -2.51
C VAL A 79 -13.11 -12.72 -2.45
N PRO A 80 -11.93 -13.10 -3.00
CA PRO A 80 -11.40 -14.45 -2.80
C PRO A 80 -11.11 -14.79 -1.34
N TRP A 81 -10.62 -13.83 -0.54
CA TRP A 81 -10.33 -14.04 0.89
C TRP A 81 -11.60 -14.30 1.70
N PHE A 82 -12.64 -13.48 1.53
CA PHE A 82 -13.92 -13.67 2.21
C PHE A 82 -14.57 -14.99 1.79
N HIS A 83 -14.54 -15.32 0.50
CA HIS A 83 -15.10 -16.55 -0.04
C HIS A 83 -14.48 -17.81 0.59
N GLN A 84 -13.16 -17.79 0.87
CA GLN A 84 -12.41 -18.97 1.32
C GLN A 84 -12.21 -19.04 2.84
N THR A 85 -12.04 -17.89 3.51
CA THR A 85 -11.47 -17.82 4.86
C THR A 85 -12.42 -17.19 5.88
N ALA A 86 -13.37 -16.36 5.46
CA ALA A 86 -14.19 -15.54 6.37
C ALA A 86 -15.59 -16.12 6.65
N ALA A 87 -15.76 -17.43 6.48
CA ALA A 87 -17.04 -18.10 6.73
C ALA A 87 -17.42 -18.08 8.23
N LYS A 88 -18.59 -17.54 8.56
CA LYS A 88 -19.12 -17.49 9.93
C LYS A 88 -19.48 -18.88 10.48
N ASP A 89 -19.78 -19.82 9.60
CA ASP A 89 -20.22 -21.18 9.94
C ASP A 89 -19.08 -22.23 9.89
N ARG A 90 -17.82 -21.76 9.75
CA ARG A 90 -16.61 -22.61 9.62
C ARG A 90 -16.59 -23.51 8.39
N SER A 91 -17.45 -23.24 7.40
CA SER A 91 -17.35 -23.91 6.11
C SER A 91 -16.01 -23.58 5.44
N ARG A 92 -15.47 -24.56 4.69
CA ARG A 92 -14.25 -24.41 3.90
C ARG A 92 -14.60 -24.65 2.45
N VAL A 93 -14.81 -23.55 1.72
CA VAL A 93 -15.16 -23.62 0.30
C VAL A 93 -13.88 -23.74 -0.51
N GLN A 94 -13.92 -24.55 -1.57
CA GLN A 94 -12.80 -24.65 -2.50
C GLN A 94 -12.64 -23.33 -3.26
N PRO A 95 -11.41 -22.91 -3.59
CA PRO A 95 -11.20 -21.76 -4.46
C PRO A 95 -11.94 -21.94 -5.78
N LYS A 96 -12.46 -20.83 -6.30
CA LYS A 96 -13.03 -20.76 -7.64
C LYS A 96 -11.91 -20.59 -8.66
N SER A 97 -12.19 -20.87 -9.92
CA SER A 97 -11.25 -20.58 -11.00
C SER A 97 -11.09 -19.07 -11.19
N ASP A 98 -9.96 -18.65 -11.77
CA ASP A 98 -9.71 -17.25 -12.14
C ASP A 98 -10.87 -16.68 -12.96
N GLU A 99 -11.40 -17.44 -13.92
CA GLU A 99 -12.53 -17.02 -14.76
C GLU A 99 -13.80 -16.78 -13.93
N GLU A 100 -14.09 -17.63 -12.95
CA GLU A 100 -15.24 -17.44 -12.06
C GLU A 100 -15.09 -16.19 -11.17
N TYR A 101 -13.89 -15.95 -10.62
CA TYR A 101 -13.61 -14.73 -9.86
C TYR A 101 -13.72 -13.48 -10.76
N GLN A 102 -13.18 -13.52 -11.98
CA GLN A 102 -13.30 -12.41 -12.93
C GLN A 102 -14.76 -12.08 -13.28
N ARG A 103 -15.60 -13.11 -13.48
CA ARG A 103 -17.04 -12.92 -13.67
C ARG A 103 -17.71 -12.28 -12.45
N ALA A 104 -17.28 -12.65 -11.23
CA ALA A 104 -17.79 -12.03 -10.01
C ALA A 104 -17.34 -10.57 -9.86
N PHE A 105 -16.07 -10.24 -10.11
CA PHE A 105 -15.58 -8.86 -10.08
C PHE A 105 -16.33 -7.94 -11.05
N ALA A 106 -16.72 -8.47 -12.21
CA ALA A 106 -17.48 -7.72 -13.21
C ALA A 106 -18.97 -7.52 -12.84
N SER A 107 -19.48 -8.26 -11.85
CA SER A 107 -20.89 -8.22 -11.47
C SER A 107 -21.26 -7.00 -10.62
N LEU A 108 -22.49 -6.53 -10.80
CA LEU A 108 -23.13 -5.51 -9.96
C LEU A 108 -24.47 -6.03 -9.42
N PRO A 109 -24.90 -5.60 -8.23
CA PRO A 109 -24.18 -4.68 -7.35
C PRO A 109 -23.01 -5.37 -6.61
N LEU A 110 -22.00 -4.60 -6.23
CA LEU A 110 -20.77 -5.09 -5.57
C LEU A 110 -21.07 -5.93 -4.32
N VAL A 111 -22.08 -5.56 -3.54
CA VAL A 111 -22.50 -6.31 -2.33
C VAL A 111 -22.89 -7.75 -2.62
N ASN A 112 -23.28 -8.09 -3.84
CA ASN A 112 -23.70 -9.44 -4.23
C ASN A 112 -22.57 -10.31 -4.80
N MET A 113 -21.33 -9.82 -4.90
CA MET A 113 -20.21 -10.59 -5.48
C MET A 113 -19.99 -11.95 -4.81
N LEU A 114 -19.99 -12.03 -3.47
CA LEU A 114 -19.84 -13.32 -2.79
C LEU A 114 -21.03 -14.26 -3.00
N LYS A 115 -22.25 -13.70 -3.09
CA LYS A 115 -23.45 -14.49 -3.37
C LYS A 115 -23.39 -15.09 -4.77
N SER A 116 -22.89 -14.36 -5.76
CA SER A 116 -22.76 -14.85 -7.14
C SER A 116 -21.75 -16.01 -7.25
N LEU A 117 -20.77 -16.07 -6.34
CA LEU A 117 -19.84 -17.19 -6.21
C LEU A 117 -20.43 -18.41 -5.47
N GLY A 118 -21.59 -18.25 -4.81
CA GLY A 118 -22.14 -19.26 -3.91
C GLY A 118 -21.35 -19.39 -2.61
N GLY A 119 -20.77 -18.28 -2.13
CA GLY A 119 -20.00 -18.24 -0.90
C GLY A 119 -20.82 -18.48 0.37
N PRO A 120 -20.16 -18.84 1.48
CA PRO A 120 -20.83 -19.03 2.77
C PRO A 120 -21.25 -17.69 3.39
N PRO A 121 -22.04 -17.68 4.46
CA PRO A 121 -22.31 -16.44 5.19
C PRO A 121 -21.01 -15.83 5.74
N THR A 122 -20.75 -14.56 5.45
CA THR A 122 -19.58 -13.80 5.92
C THR A 122 -20.00 -12.44 6.48
N ASP A 123 -19.04 -11.58 6.81
CA ASP A 123 -19.25 -10.15 7.14
C ASP A 123 -19.10 -9.23 5.91
N TRP A 124 -18.97 -9.75 4.69
CA TRP A 124 -18.74 -8.95 3.49
C TRP A 124 -19.78 -7.85 3.28
N GLU A 125 -21.07 -8.19 3.37
CA GLU A 125 -22.12 -7.20 3.19
C GLU A 125 -22.04 -6.10 4.25
N ASP A 126 -21.65 -6.46 5.47
CA ASP A 126 -21.46 -5.48 6.54
C ASP A 126 -20.25 -4.58 6.26
N TRP A 127 -19.12 -5.14 5.84
CA TRP A 127 -17.91 -4.38 5.55
C TRP A 127 -18.06 -3.46 4.32
N VAL A 128 -18.62 -3.97 3.23
CA VAL A 128 -18.65 -3.26 1.94
C VAL A 128 -19.70 -2.15 1.90
N SER A 129 -20.78 -2.30 2.66
CA SER A 129 -21.89 -1.32 2.72
C SER A 129 -21.62 -0.12 3.64
N ARG A 130 -20.43 -0.04 4.23
CA ARG A 130 -20.03 1.00 5.17
C ARG A 130 -18.96 1.90 4.60
N ASP A 131 -19.10 3.19 4.88
CA ASP A 131 -18.08 4.17 4.57
C ASP A 131 -16.80 3.92 5.39
N PRO A 132 -15.62 4.32 4.89
CA PRO A 132 -14.35 4.06 5.57
C PRO A 132 -14.31 4.58 7.01
N GLY A 133 -14.90 5.74 7.30
CA GLY A 133 -14.98 6.34 8.64
C GLY A 133 -16.16 5.87 9.50
N ASP A 134 -16.90 4.82 9.13
CA ASP A 134 -18.00 4.32 9.94
C ASP A 134 -17.50 3.79 11.30
N PRO A 135 -18.07 4.25 12.44
CA PRO A 135 -17.66 3.81 13.79
C PRO A 135 -17.82 2.31 14.05
N TRP A 136 -18.50 1.57 13.18
CA TRP A 136 -18.55 0.11 13.23
C TRP A 136 -17.15 -0.50 13.18
N GLY A 137 -16.22 0.09 12.43
CA GLY A 137 -14.82 -0.34 12.37
C GLY A 137 -14.10 -0.24 13.72
N ASP A 138 -14.46 0.76 14.54
CA ASP A 138 -13.86 1.01 15.86
C ASP A 138 -14.11 -0.15 16.84
N ARG A 139 -15.17 -0.94 16.62
CA ARG A 139 -15.49 -2.12 17.44
C ARG A 139 -14.41 -3.18 17.41
N ASN A 140 -13.58 -3.18 16.37
CA ASN A 140 -12.48 -4.12 16.22
C ASN A 140 -11.22 -3.70 17.02
N GLY A 141 -11.23 -2.53 17.67
CA GLY A 141 -10.10 -2.04 18.46
C GLY A 141 -8.87 -1.70 17.61
N MET A 142 -9.09 -1.33 16.34
CA MET A 142 -8.03 -1.02 15.39
C MET A 142 -7.14 0.12 15.91
N LEU A 143 -5.90 0.13 15.45
CA LEU A 143 -4.91 1.11 15.86
C LEU A 143 -5.37 2.53 15.52
N SER A 144 -5.24 3.42 16.49
CA SER A 144 -5.53 4.86 16.39
C SER A 144 -4.31 5.68 16.87
N GLU A 145 -4.30 6.97 16.59
CA GLU A 145 -3.22 7.85 17.05
C GLU A 145 -3.08 7.88 18.57
N ASP A 146 -4.15 7.65 19.34
CA ASP A 146 -4.16 7.69 20.81
C ASP A 146 -4.01 6.31 21.47
N SER A 147 -3.69 5.29 20.68
CA SER A 147 -3.40 3.94 21.17
C SER A 147 -2.22 3.96 22.15
N THR A 148 -2.19 3.04 23.10
CA THR A 148 -1.12 2.91 24.10
C THR A 148 -0.40 1.59 23.87
N ILE A 149 0.94 1.60 23.85
CA ILE A 149 1.74 0.42 23.52
C ILE A 149 2.78 0.18 24.61
N ASP A 150 3.00 -1.08 25.00
CA ASP A 150 4.09 -1.42 25.93
C ASP A 150 4.85 -2.68 25.53
N VAL A 151 5.09 -2.85 24.23
CA VAL A 151 5.83 -3.99 23.69
C VAL A 151 6.85 -3.55 22.63
N PRO A 152 8.11 -4.00 22.70
CA PRO A 152 9.05 -3.95 21.59
C PRO A 152 8.51 -4.75 20.40
N ALA A 153 8.54 -4.18 19.19
CA ALA A 153 8.09 -4.89 17.99
C ALA A 153 9.12 -4.84 16.86
N LEU A 154 9.24 -5.97 16.18
CA LEU A 154 9.86 -6.10 14.87
C LEU A 154 8.75 -6.19 13.83
N PHE A 155 8.57 -5.14 13.05
CA PHE A 155 7.68 -5.13 11.90
C PHE A 155 8.39 -5.76 10.69
N VAL A 156 7.66 -6.53 9.89
CA VAL A 156 8.16 -7.07 8.63
C VAL A 156 7.12 -6.81 7.55
N ASN A 157 7.47 -6.04 6.53
CA ASN A 157 6.61 -5.80 5.38
C ASN A 157 7.40 -5.91 4.09
N SER A 158 6.69 -5.75 2.97
CA SER A 158 7.32 -5.78 1.65
C SER A 158 6.80 -4.68 0.74
N TRP A 159 7.58 -4.32 -0.28
CA TRP A 159 7.20 -3.29 -1.26
C TRP A 159 6.04 -3.70 -2.16
N TYR A 160 5.90 -5.00 -2.44
CA TYR A 160 4.75 -5.55 -3.18
C TYR A 160 3.77 -6.28 -2.24
N ASP A 161 3.68 -5.79 -1.01
CA ASP A 161 2.61 -6.11 -0.08
C ASP A 161 1.59 -4.96 -0.04
N VAL A 162 0.39 -5.23 0.45
CA VAL A 162 -0.57 -4.20 0.82
C VAL A 162 -0.04 -3.45 2.06
N GLY A 163 0.28 -2.17 1.93
CA GLY A 163 0.53 -1.28 3.07
C GLY A 163 1.95 -1.26 3.63
N ALA A 164 2.97 -0.96 2.80
CA ALA A 164 4.32 -0.70 3.33
C ALA A 164 4.35 0.56 4.21
N ALA A 165 3.69 1.63 3.76
CA ALA A 165 3.47 2.86 4.49
C ALA A 165 2.57 2.65 5.71
N ASP A 166 1.68 1.65 5.67
CA ASP A 166 0.89 1.25 6.84
C ASP A 166 1.77 0.67 7.94
N ALA A 167 2.66 -0.27 7.61
CA ALA A 167 3.60 -0.86 8.58
C ALA A 167 4.57 0.18 9.14
N LEU A 168 5.07 1.10 8.29
CA LEU A 168 5.88 2.25 8.72
C LEU A 168 5.09 3.18 9.65
N HIS A 169 3.80 3.38 9.38
CA HIS A 169 2.94 4.16 10.25
C HIS A 169 2.72 3.47 11.61
N GLN A 170 2.53 2.15 11.63
CA GLN A 170 2.43 1.36 12.86
C GLN A 170 3.69 1.48 13.70
N GLN A 171 4.87 1.31 13.08
CA GLN A 171 6.15 1.49 13.75
C GLN A 171 6.25 2.88 14.42
N ARG A 172 5.86 3.94 13.69
CA ARG A 172 5.84 5.32 14.23
C ARG A 172 4.90 5.45 15.42
N VAL A 173 3.67 4.95 15.32
CA VAL A 173 2.69 5.00 16.42
C VAL A 173 3.21 4.23 17.63
N PHE A 174 3.76 3.03 17.44
CA PHE A 174 4.32 2.22 18.51
C PHE A 174 5.45 2.93 19.23
N SER A 175 6.35 3.59 18.48
CA SER A 175 7.46 4.34 19.08
C SER A 175 6.96 5.58 19.83
N ALA A 176 6.04 6.34 19.24
CA ALA A 176 5.50 7.56 19.84
C ALA A 176 4.61 7.29 21.08
N ARG A 177 3.96 6.13 21.13
CA ARG A 177 3.01 5.75 22.19
C ARG A 177 3.51 4.66 23.13
N GLY A 178 4.80 4.33 23.05
CA GLY A 178 5.46 3.39 23.95
C GLY A 178 5.46 3.90 25.40
N LEU A 179 4.95 3.10 26.34
CA LEU A 179 4.95 3.41 27.78
C LEU A 179 6.33 3.20 28.42
N SER A 180 6.99 2.08 28.11
CA SER A 180 8.36 1.79 28.57
C SER A 180 9.42 2.32 27.59
N PRO A 181 10.67 2.56 28.05
CA PRO A 181 11.79 2.82 27.15
C PRO A 181 11.98 1.70 26.12
N ALA A 182 11.82 0.44 26.53
CA ALA A 182 11.90 -0.71 25.63
C ALA A 182 10.88 -0.59 24.48
N ALA A 183 9.63 -0.28 24.78
CA ALA A 183 8.59 -0.07 23.76
C ALA A 183 8.82 1.19 22.90
N ARG A 184 9.35 2.29 23.44
CA ARG A 184 9.61 3.49 22.62
C ARG A 184 10.79 3.28 21.69
N ASP A 185 11.86 2.71 22.21
CA ASP A 185 13.13 2.68 21.54
C ASP A 185 13.18 1.50 20.56
N HIS A 186 12.68 0.31 20.92
CA HIS A 186 12.83 -0.89 20.09
C HIS A 186 11.63 -1.19 19.18
N GLN A 187 11.38 -0.26 18.26
CA GLN A 187 10.48 -0.45 17.13
C GLN A 187 11.30 -0.56 15.83
N HIS A 188 11.52 -1.78 15.39
CA HIS A 188 12.35 -2.10 14.21
C HIS A 188 11.47 -2.50 13.03
N ILE A 189 11.92 -2.27 11.80
CA ILE A 189 11.21 -2.71 10.60
C ILE A 189 12.14 -3.29 9.55
N ILE A 190 11.70 -4.37 8.91
CA ILE A 190 12.30 -4.95 7.71
C ILE A 190 11.35 -4.73 6.53
N LEU A 191 11.84 -4.10 5.45
CA LEU A 191 11.11 -3.83 4.22
C LEU A 191 11.81 -4.56 3.05
N SER A 192 11.29 -5.74 2.71
CA SER A 192 11.84 -6.59 1.66
C SER A 192 11.17 -6.32 0.30
N PRO A 193 11.71 -6.81 -0.83
CA PRO A 193 11.03 -6.67 -2.10
C PRO A 193 10.07 -7.84 -2.36
N ALA A 194 9.61 -8.56 -1.33
CA ALA A 194 8.72 -9.71 -1.49
C ALA A 194 7.25 -9.30 -1.75
N THR A 195 6.38 -10.31 -1.84
CA THR A 195 4.92 -10.13 -1.80
C THR A 195 4.38 -10.41 -0.39
N HIS A 196 3.07 -10.27 -0.16
CA HIS A 196 2.44 -10.50 1.15
C HIS A 196 2.92 -11.78 1.84
N CYS A 197 3.46 -11.66 3.06
CA CYS A 197 4.06 -12.75 3.85
C CYS A 197 5.22 -13.49 3.18
N GLY A 198 5.86 -12.92 2.16
CA GLY A 198 6.83 -13.60 1.31
C GLY A 198 8.29 -13.50 1.77
N THR A 199 8.63 -12.59 2.69
CA THR A 199 10.01 -12.23 3.04
C THR A 199 10.89 -13.44 3.41
N GLU A 200 10.38 -14.35 4.23
CA GLU A 200 11.11 -15.54 4.70
C GLU A 200 11.36 -16.58 3.60
N SER A 201 10.60 -16.51 2.50
CA SER A 201 10.56 -17.51 1.44
C SER A 201 11.26 -17.07 0.15
N LEU A 202 11.92 -15.91 0.18
CA LEU A 202 12.67 -15.37 -0.94
C LEU A 202 13.72 -16.39 -1.44
N LYS A 203 13.88 -16.42 -2.77
CA LYS A 203 14.82 -17.30 -3.47
C LYS A 203 15.89 -16.45 -4.17
N ALA A 204 17.00 -17.08 -4.58
CA ALA A 204 18.02 -16.44 -5.40
C ALA A 204 18.09 -17.14 -6.78
N PRO A 205 17.96 -16.40 -7.90
CA PRO A 205 17.60 -14.98 -7.95
C PRO A 205 16.17 -14.75 -7.42
N THR A 206 15.96 -13.61 -6.79
CA THR A 206 14.66 -13.13 -6.35
C THR A 206 13.95 -12.57 -7.57
N VAL A 207 12.78 -13.10 -7.89
CA VAL A 207 11.95 -12.64 -9.00
C VAL A 207 10.54 -12.44 -8.47
N ILE A 208 10.00 -11.25 -8.65
CA ILE A 208 8.65 -10.86 -8.20
C ILE A 208 7.95 -10.23 -9.40
N GLY A 209 6.78 -10.74 -9.75
CA GLY A 209 6.14 -10.40 -11.02
C GLY A 209 7.10 -10.63 -12.20
N GLU A 210 7.32 -9.59 -12.99
CA GLU A 210 8.23 -9.56 -14.14
C GLU A 210 9.61 -8.96 -13.81
N ARG A 211 9.89 -8.69 -12.52
CA ARG A 211 11.10 -8.01 -12.09
C ARG A 211 12.09 -8.95 -11.40
N GLU A 212 13.31 -9.01 -11.92
CA GLU A 212 14.45 -9.67 -11.28
C GLU A 212 15.17 -8.71 -10.33
N LEU A 213 15.42 -9.18 -9.11
CA LEU A 213 15.83 -8.39 -7.97
C LEU A 213 17.09 -8.98 -7.32
N GLY A 214 17.99 -9.63 -8.08
CA GLY A 214 19.24 -10.16 -7.52
C GLY A 214 19.05 -11.19 -6.40
N ASP A 215 19.89 -11.17 -5.37
CA ASP A 215 19.70 -11.98 -4.16
C ASP A 215 19.18 -11.09 -3.02
N ALA A 216 17.87 -11.14 -2.76
CA ALA A 216 17.23 -10.37 -1.70
C ALA A 216 16.99 -11.19 -0.42
N ARG A 217 17.54 -12.41 -0.33
CA ARG A 217 17.34 -13.28 0.86
C ARG A 217 17.92 -12.63 2.12
N LEU A 218 17.24 -12.87 3.23
CA LEU A 218 17.72 -12.61 4.59
C LEU A 218 17.52 -13.86 5.42
N ASP A 219 18.42 -14.12 6.38
CA ASP A 219 18.21 -15.17 7.38
C ASP A 219 17.20 -14.70 8.44
N CYS A 220 15.94 -14.63 8.02
CA CYS A 220 14.84 -14.13 8.84
C CYS A 220 14.68 -14.95 10.12
N TRP A 221 14.88 -16.26 10.05
CA TRP A 221 14.75 -17.14 11.21
C TRP A 221 15.82 -16.85 12.26
N GLN A 222 17.07 -16.63 11.84
CA GLN A 222 18.11 -16.24 12.79
C GLN A 222 17.80 -14.87 13.42
N ILE A 223 17.39 -13.88 12.61
CA ILE A 223 16.97 -12.56 13.11
C ILE A 223 15.83 -12.68 14.14
N TYR A 224 14.82 -13.50 13.88
CA TYR A 224 13.68 -13.69 14.78
C TYR A 224 14.07 -14.42 16.05
N LEU A 225 14.94 -15.43 15.96
CA LEU A 225 15.47 -16.12 17.14
C LEU A 225 16.30 -15.19 18.02
N ASP A 226 17.15 -14.34 17.42
CA ASP A 226 17.92 -13.34 18.17
C ASP A 226 17.02 -12.28 18.81
N TRP A 227 15.96 -11.86 18.11
CA TRP A 227 14.92 -10.99 18.66
C TRP A 227 14.23 -11.61 19.87
N PHE A 228 13.81 -12.87 19.78
CA PHE A 228 13.21 -13.59 20.91
C PHE A 228 14.19 -13.81 22.05
N ASP A 229 15.44 -14.15 21.77
CA ASP A 229 16.46 -14.32 22.81
C ASP A 229 16.72 -13.02 23.59
N CYS A 230 16.71 -11.86 22.91
CA CYS A 230 16.81 -10.57 23.58
C CYS A 230 15.72 -10.37 24.64
N TRP A 231 14.46 -10.56 24.25
CA TRP A 231 13.32 -10.17 25.09
C TRP A 231 12.78 -11.27 26.01
N LEU A 232 12.92 -12.53 25.62
CA LEU A 232 12.43 -13.68 26.40
C LEU A 232 13.51 -14.25 27.31
N ASN A 233 14.78 -14.17 26.90
CA ASN A 233 15.93 -14.75 27.60
C ASN A 233 16.91 -13.71 28.17
N ASP A 234 16.56 -12.42 28.17
CA ASP A 234 17.38 -11.29 28.67
C ASP A 234 18.80 -11.24 28.07
N LYS A 235 18.91 -11.43 26.75
CA LYS A 235 20.18 -11.37 26.00
C LYS A 235 20.24 -10.15 25.08
N PRO A 236 20.38 -8.92 25.61
CA PRO A 236 20.29 -7.70 24.81
C PRO A 236 21.39 -7.58 23.73
N ASP A 237 22.51 -8.27 23.89
CA ASP A 237 23.59 -8.39 22.91
C ASP A 237 23.14 -9.00 21.58
N ARG A 238 22.05 -9.77 21.57
CA ARG A 238 21.52 -10.46 20.38
C ARG A 238 20.98 -9.52 19.32
N ILE A 239 20.55 -8.33 19.72
CA ILE A 239 20.06 -7.29 18.80
C ILE A 239 20.98 -6.06 18.79
N GLU A 240 22.18 -6.19 19.37
CA GLU A 240 23.18 -5.12 19.32
C GLU A 240 23.57 -4.85 17.87
N GLY A 241 23.38 -3.61 17.42
CA GLY A 241 23.63 -3.21 16.03
C GLY A 241 22.49 -3.52 15.05
N MET A 242 21.37 -4.11 15.50
CA MET A 242 20.19 -4.27 14.65
C MET A 242 19.66 -2.90 14.22
N PRO A 243 19.53 -2.61 12.91
CA PRO A 243 19.06 -1.31 12.44
C PRO A 243 17.58 -1.09 12.79
N ARG A 244 17.19 0.18 12.98
CA ARG A 244 15.77 0.53 13.17
C ARG A 244 14.95 0.30 11.91
N VAL A 245 15.55 0.54 10.75
CA VAL A 245 14.95 0.27 9.45
C VAL A 245 15.96 -0.49 8.60
N GLN A 246 15.61 -1.71 8.20
CA GLN A 246 16.33 -2.48 7.19
C GLN A 246 15.46 -2.55 5.95
N TYR A 247 15.96 -2.09 4.81
CA TYR A 247 15.13 -1.95 3.62
C TYR A 247 15.88 -2.33 2.35
N TYR A 248 15.17 -2.84 1.36
CA TYR A 248 15.75 -3.26 0.09
C TYR A 248 15.59 -2.18 -0.97
N VAL A 249 16.67 -1.72 -1.59
CA VAL A 249 16.61 -0.75 -2.70
C VAL A 249 16.45 -1.51 -4.01
N MET A 250 15.24 -1.51 -4.56
CA MET A 250 14.95 -2.16 -5.84
C MET A 250 15.69 -1.46 -6.98
N GLY A 251 16.10 -2.18 -8.02
CA GLY A 251 16.83 -1.62 -9.17
C GLY A 251 18.34 -1.49 -8.93
N ARG A 252 18.76 -1.15 -7.70
CA ARG A 252 20.14 -1.40 -7.22
C ARG A 252 20.31 -2.83 -6.73
N ASN A 253 19.22 -3.42 -6.26
CA ASN A 253 19.14 -4.78 -5.75
C ASN A 253 20.10 -4.98 -4.56
N GLU A 254 20.00 -4.08 -3.56
CA GLU A 254 20.84 -4.11 -2.37
C GLU A 254 20.04 -3.83 -1.09
N TRP A 255 20.42 -4.51 0.00
CA TRP A 255 19.93 -4.20 1.34
C TRP A 255 20.64 -2.95 1.90
N ARG A 256 19.88 -2.12 2.60
CA ARG A 256 20.35 -0.94 3.32
C ARG A 256 19.79 -0.89 4.73
N ALA A 257 20.43 -0.07 5.55
CA ALA A 257 20.02 0.23 6.91
C ALA A 257 19.84 1.73 7.10
N ALA A 258 18.89 2.11 7.95
CA ALA A 258 18.68 3.47 8.43
C ALA A 258 18.24 3.48 9.91
N SER A 259 18.45 4.61 10.58
CA SER A 259 18.00 4.85 11.95
C SER A 259 16.53 5.30 12.02
N GLU A 260 15.97 5.79 10.92
CA GLU A 260 14.61 6.31 10.82
C GLU A 260 14.09 6.19 9.37
N TRP A 261 12.79 6.43 9.21
CA TRP A 261 12.15 6.47 7.90
C TRP A 261 11.35 7.77 7.73
N PRO A 262 11.46 8.47 6.58
CA PRO A 262 12.39 8.22 5.49
C PRO A 262 13.86 8.31 5.92
N PRO A 263 14.81 7.64 5.26
CA PRO A 263 16.23 7.72 5.63
C PRO A 263 16.78 9.15 5.54
N LEU A 264 17.80 9.45 6.35
CA LEU A 264 18.51 10.72 6.28
C LEU A 264 19.08 10.99 4.88
N GLY A 265 18.98 12.24 4.43
CA GLY A 265 19.46 12.67 3.11
C GLY A 265 18.42 12.52 1.98
N VAL A 266 17.19 12.10 2.31
CA VAL A 266 16.03 12.19 1.40
C VAL A 266 15.52 13.63 1.34
N GLU A 267 15.42 14.17 0.12
CA GLU A 267 14.80 15.45 -0.18
C GLU A 267 13.53 15.24 -1.00
N LEU A 268 12.44 15.91 -0.61
CA LEU A 268 11.18 15.81 -1.31
C LEU A 268 11.20 16.76 -2.53
N GLN A 269 11.25 16.19 -3.72
CA GLN A 269 11.24 16.96 -4.98
C GLN A 269 9.85 17.02 -5.59
N HIS A 270 9.49 18.19 -6.11
CA HIS A 270 8.28 18.38 -6.89
C HIS A 270 8.59 18.09 -8.36
N TRP A 271 7.91 17.10 -8.93
CA TRP A 271 7.95 16.79 -10.35
C TRP A 271 6.58 17.12 -10.95
N PHE A 272 6.50 18.27 -11.60
CA PHE A 272 5.29 18.83 -12.19
C PHE A 272 4.90 18.09 -13.46
N LEU A 273 3.58 17.90 -13.61
CA LEU A 273 2.97 17.42 -14.84
C LEU A 273 2.92 18.57 -15.83
N ARG A 274 3.25 18.30 -17.09
CA ARG A 274 3.24 19.27 -18.18
C ARG A 274 2.77 18.61 -19.47
N SER A 275 2.07 19.33 -20.33
CA SER A 275 1.57 18.79 -21.60
C SER A 275 1.02 19.90 -22.51
N GLY A 276 1.02 19.64 -23.82
CA GLY A 276 0.26 20.42 -24.80
C GLY A 276 -1.23 20.04 -24.88
N GLY A 277 -1.76 19.32 -23.90
CA GLY A 277 -3.15 18.86 -23.81
C GLY A 277 -3.37 17.50 -24.47
N ASN A 278 -2.29 16.75 -24.72
CA ASN A 278 -2.30 15.43 -25.37
C ASN A 278 -1.48 14.40 -24.58
N ALA A 279 -1.52 14.42 -23.24
CA ALA A 279 -0.84 13.44 -22.40
C ALA A 279 -1.45 12.03 -22.45
N ALA A 280 -2.59 11.84 -23.12
CA ALA A 280 -3.21 10.54 -23.27
C ALA A 280 -2.30 9.57 -24.05
N THR A 281 -2.17 8.36 -23.51
CA THR A 281 -1.27 7.30 -23.96
C THR A 281 0.23 7.57 -23.75
N ARG A 282 1.05 6.52 -23.74
CA ARG A 282 2.52 6.61 -23.75
C ARG A 282 3.11 7.24 -25.02
N LEU A 283 2.29 7.50 -26.03
CA LEU A 283 2.67 8.20 -27.26
C LEU A 283 2.26 9.68 -27.23
N GLY A 284 1.62 10.12 -26.14
CA GLY A 284 1.26 11.50 -25.90
C GLY A 284 2.45 12.42 -25.62
N ASP A 285 2.16 13.70 -25.36
CA ASP A 285 3.16 14.75 -25.12
C ASP A 285 3.37 15.08 -23.64
N GLY A 286 2.85 14.26 -22.73
CA GLY A 286 2.95 14.46 -21.29
C GLY A 286 4.38 14.29 -20.77
N THR A 287 4.89 15.29 -20.07
CA THR A 287 6.21 15.28 -19.46
C THR A 287 6.16 15.47 -17.94
N LEU A 288 7.19 14.97 -17.26
CA LEU A 288 7.49 15.30 -15.87
C LEU A 288 8.75 16.17 -15.81
N ASP A 289 8.65 17.30 -15.13
CA ASP A 289 9.76 18.26 -14.98
C ASP A 289 9.81 18.82 -13.56
N VAL A 290 11.00 19.21 -13.11
CA VAL A 290 11.18 19.91 -11.82
C VAL A 290 10.84 21.39 -11.93
N GLU A 291 10.86 21.94 -13.15
CA GLU A 291 10.43 23.31 -13.41
C GLU A 291 8.90 23.40 -13.50
N PRO A 292 8.27 24.39 -12.82
CA PRO A 292 6.82 24.53 -12.81
C PRO A 292 6.25 24.84 -14.20
N PRO A 293 4.99 24.47 -14.44
CA PRO A 293 4.30 24.69 -15.72
C PRO A 293 4.05 26.19 -16.00
N SER A 294 3.89 26.55 -17.27
CA SER A 294 3.50 27.93 -17.63
C SER A 294 2.02 28.21 -17.36
N ALA A 295 1.64 29.49 -17.36
CA ALA A 295 0.26 29.91 -17.08
C ALA A 295 -0.77 29.40 -18.10
N ASP A 296 -0.33 29.12 -19.33
CA ASP A 296 -1.16 28.79 -20.48
C ASP A 296 -1.11 27.32 -20.90
N GLU A 297 -0.47 26.44 -20.12
CA GLU A 297 -0.48 25.01 -20.40
C GLU A 297 -1.92 24.45 -20.34
N PRO A 298 -2.41 23.82 -21.42
CA PRO A 298 -3.77 23.30 -21.46
C PRO A 298 -3.89 22.03 -20.61
N ALA A 299 -5.03 21.88 -19.93
CA ALA A 299 -5.35 20.69 -19.16
C ALA A 299 -5.57 19.45 -20.05
N ASP A 300 -5.28 18.27 -19.51
CA ASP A 300 -5.53 16.98 -20.16
C ASP A 300 -6.88 16.43 -19.76
N THR A 301 -7.67 15.97 -20.73
CA THR A 301 -9.01 15.42 -20.48
C THR A 301 -9.17 14.05 -21.08
N PHE A 302 -9.73 13.13 -20.31
CA PHE A 302 -10.01 11.76 -20.72
C PHE A 302 -11.42 11.33 -20.30
N THR A 303 -11.88 10.23 -20.87
CA THR A 303 -13.21 9.66 -20.60
C THR A 303 -13.04 8.38 -19.80
N TYR A 304 -13.65 8.31 -18.63
CA TYR A 304 -13.73 7.10 -17.81
C TYR A 304 -15.11 6.47 -17.97
N ASP A 305 -15.15 5.26 -18.53
CA ASP A 305 -16.33 4.41 -18.60
C ASP A 305 -16.18 3.24 -17.62
N PRO A 306 -16.98 3.15 -16.55
CA PRO A 306 -17.00 2.00 -15.66
C PRO A 306 -17.29 0.67 -16.38
N GLY A 307 -17.87 0.69 -17.59
CA GLY A 307 -18.04 -0.48 -18.45
C GLY A 307 -16.76 -0.99 -19.13
N ASP A 308 -15.72 -0.15 -19.23
CA ASP A 308 -14.40 -0.47 -19.79
C ASP A 308 -13.30 0.14 -18.89
N PRO A 309 -13.10 -0.37 -17.66
CA PRO A 309 -12.12 0.16 -16.73
C PRO A 309 -10.69 -0.18 -17.19
N ALA A 310 -9.74 0.73 -16.96
CA ALA A 310 -8.32 0.45 -17.08
C ALA A 310 -7.90 -0.70 -16.13
N PRO A 311 -7.13 -1.69 -16.64
CA PRO A 311 -6.77 -2.87 -15.87
C PRO A 311 -5.65 -2.62 -14.87
N PHE A 312 -5.66 -3.37 -13.78
CA PHE A 312 -4.51 -3.56 -12.89
C PHE A 312 -3.86 -4.91 -13.18
N LEU A 313 -2.60 -4.90 -13.62
CA LEU A 313 -1.90 -6.13 -14.03
C LEU A 313 -1.24 -6.86 -12.86
N GLY A 314 -0.97 -6.14 -11.76
CA GLY A 314 -0.13 -6.63 -10.68
C GLY A 314 -0.77 -7.68 -9.78
N MET A 315 -2.06 -7.99 -9.94
CA MET A 315 -2.78 -8.93 -9.08
C MET A 315 -3.37 -10.10 -9.88
N ASP A 316 -2.87 -11.31 -9.63
CA ASP A 316 -3.43 -12.56 -10.17
C ASP A 316 -4.65 -12.96 -9.33
N GLY A 317 -5.81 -12.37 -9.61
CA GLY A 317 -7.07 -12.51 -8.83
C GLY A 317 -7.70 -13.92 -8.75
N GLY A 318 -6.95 -15.00 -9.02
CA GLY A 318 -7.46 -16.37 -8.95
C GLY A 318 -6.51 -17.43 -8.37
N LYS A 319 -5.28 -17.07 -7.98
CA LYS A 319 -4.49 -17.92 -7.07
C LYS A 319 -4.98 -17.70 -5.64
N SER A 320 -5.32 -18.79 -4.98
CA SER A 320 -6.13 -18.99 -3.76
C SER A 320 -5.67 -18.27 -2.47
N SER A 321 -5.15 -17.05 -2.54
CA SER A 321 -4.95 -16.17 -1.40
C SER A 321 -5.11 -14.68 -1.72
N GLY A 322 -5.29 -14.25 -2.99
CA GLY A 322 -5.72 -12.89 -3.35
C GLY A 322 -4.74 -11.74 -3.03
N THR A 323 -3.64 -11.97 -2.33
CA THR A 323 -2.78 -10.89 -1.81
C THR A 323 -1.44 -10.74 -2.54
N THR A 324 -1.23 -11.41 -3.67
CA THR A 324 0.03 -11.29 -4.42
C THR A 324 -0.06 -10.12 -5.38
N ILE A 325 0.48 -8.97 -4.95
CA ILE A 325 0.81 -7.85 -5.82
C ILE A 325 2.23 -8.08 -6.35
N GLY A 326 2.46 -7.83 -7.62
CA GLY A 326 3.80 -7.91 -8.21
C GLY A 326 3.93 -7.01 -9.42
N PRO A 327 5.15 -6.53 -9.70
CA PRO A 327 5.36 -5.56 -10.76
C PRO A 327 5.24 -6.22 -12.14
N ARG A 328 4.60 -5.54 -13.09
CA ARG A 328 4.33 -5.96 -14.46
C ARG A 328 4.62 -4.82 -15.42
N ASP A 329 4.82 -5.16 -16.68
CA ASP A 329 4.95 -4.19 -17.75
C ASP A 329 3.59 -3.60 -18.18
N TYR A 330 3.46 -2.28 -18.05
CA TYR A 330 2.25 -1.53 -18.41
C TYR A 330 2.26 -0.93 -19.82
N GLN A 331 3.29 -1.19 -20.64
CA GLN A 331 3.45 -0.51 -21.93
C GLN A 331 2.22 -0.62 -22.86
N ASP A 332 1.47 -1.72 -22.79
CA ASP A 332 0.27 -1.94 -23.62
C ASP A 332 -0.97 -1.28 -23.02
N VAL A 333 -1.11 -1.29 -21.69
CA VAL A 333 -2.20 -0.59 -20.99
C VAL A 333 -2.11 0.91 -21.24
N GLN A 334 -0.89 1.43 -21.32
CA GLN A 334 -0.61 2.83 -21.61
C GLN A 334 -0.91 3.22 -23.07
N LEU A 335 -1.49 2.37 -23.91
CA LEU A 335 -2.05 2.77 -25.20
C LEU A 335 -3.54 3.14 -25.12
N ARG A 336 -4.17 2.97 -23.95
CA ARG A 336 -5.57 3.33 -23.76
C ARG A 336 -5.76 4.86 -23.69
N PRO A 337 -6.85 5.40 -24.27
CA PRO A 337 -7.12 6.84 -24.28
C PRO A 337 -7.53 7.41 -22.91
N ASP A 338 -7.85 6.55 -21.94
CA ASP A 338 -8.18 6.89 -20.56
C ASP A 338 -6.99 6.76 -19.59
N VAL A 339 -5.79 6.59 -20.14
CA VAL A 339 -4.53 6.50 -19.39
C VAL A 339 -3.62 7.65 -19.83
N LEU A 340 -3.41 8.62 -18.96
CA LEU A 340 -2.50 9.74 -19.18
C LEU A 340 -1.09 9.35 -18.73
N CYS A 341 -0.07 9.68 -19.52
CA CYS A 341 1.32 9.39 -19.21
C CYS A 341 2.15 10.66 -19.19
N PHE A 342 2.77 10.96 -18.04
CA PHE A 342 3.72 12.04 -17.87
C PHE A 342 5.10 11.43 -17.62
N THR A 343 6.07 11.69 -18.51
CA THR A 343 7.38 11.00 -18.47
C THR A 343 8.53 12.00 -18.40
N SER A 344 9.50 11.76 -17.53
CA SER A 344 10.73 12.55 -17.49
C SER A 344 11.56 12.37 -18.77
N PRO A 345 12.50 13.26 -19.08
CA PRO A 345 13.60 12.90 -19.97
C PRO A 345 14.35 11.65 -19.44
N PRO A 346 15.04 10.89 -20.31
CA PRO A 346 15.97 9.85 -19.86
C PRO A 346 16.97 10.43 -18.86
N LEU A 347 17.08 9.78 -17.71
CA LEU A 347 17.93 10.22 -16.63
C LEU A 347 19.40 10.19 -17.07
N THR A 348 20.12 11.29 -16.92
CA THR A 348 21.55 11.36 -17.25
C THR A 348 22.41 10.64 -16.23
N GLU A 349 21.97 10.62 -14.98
CA GLU A 349 22.53 9.86 -13.87
C GLU A 349 21.38 9.13 -13.17
N GLY A 350 21.65 7.99 -12.53
CA GLY A 350 20.57 7.29 -11.84
C GLY A 350 20.07 8.07 -10.62
N MET A 351 18.81 7.86 -10.27
CA MET A 351 18.14 8.52 -9.17
C MET A 351 17.50 7.50 -8.24
N GLU A 352 17.71 7.65 -6.92
CA GLU A 352 17.06 6.81 -5.92
C GLU A 352 15.86 7.55 -5.33
N VAL A 353 14.69 6.92 -5.40
CA VAL A 353 13.46 7.36 -4.76
C VAL A 353 13.17 6.41 -3.61
N THR A 354 13.36 6.87 -2.38
CA THR A 354 13.23 6.08 -1.14
C THR A 354 12.44 6.89 -0.11
N GLY A 355 11.19 6.51 0.14
CA GLY A 355 10.31 7.22 1.07
C GLY A 355 8.83 7.08 0.70
N PHE A 356 8.01 8.01 1.21
CA PHE A 356 6.58 8.11 0.86
C PHE A 356 6.41 8.85 -0.46
N VAL A 357 5.60 8.30 -1.37
CA VAL A 357 5.28 8.91 -2.67
C VAL A 357 3.85 9.46 -2.63
N ARG A 358 3.66 10.66 -3.15
CA ARG A 358 2.33 11.31 -3.19
C ARG A 358 2.12 12.06 -4.50
N ALA A 359 0.93 11.95 -5.07
CA ALA A 359 0.51 12.81 -6.17
C ALA A 359 -0.43 13.89 -5.64
N VAL A 360 -0.14 15.14 -5.97
CA VAL A 360 -0.98 16.30 -5.69
C VAL A 360 -1.56 16.76 -7.01
N LEU A 361 -2.86 16.54 -7.21
CA LEU A 361 -3.52 16.79 -8.49
C LEU A 361 -4.63 17.83 -8.33
N PHE A 362 -4.75 18.69 -9.33
CA PHE A 362 -5.87 19.59 -9.51
C PHE A 362 -6.78 19.00 -10.58
N VAL A 363 -7.98 18.60 -10.18
CA VAL A 363 -8.85 17.78 -11.02
C VAL A 363 -10.24 18.37 -11.11
N SER A 364 -10.94 18.09 -12.20
CA SER A 364 -12.38 18.31 -12.32
C SER A 364 -13.02 17.11 -13.02
N SER A 365 -14.31 16.89 -12.75
CA SER A 365 -15.09 15.84 -13.41
C SER A 365 -16.44 16.39 -13.90
N SER A 366 -17.03 15.76 -14.90
CA SER A 366 -18.45 15.93 -15.22
C SER A 366 -19.37 15.22 -14.22
N ALA A 367 -18.85 14.29 -13.42
CA ALA A 367 -19.59 13.49 -12.47
C ALA A 367 -19.50 14.07 -11.03
N PRO A 368 -20.49 13.79 -10.17
CA PRO A 368 -20.47 14.19 -8.76
C PRO A 368 -19.45 13.40 -7.91
N ASP A 369 -18.97 12.26 -8.39
CA ASP A 369 -17.88 11.48 -7.81
C ASP A 369 -17.18 10.68 -8.91
N THR A 370 -15.92 10.32 -8.68
CA THR A 370 -15.10 9.46 -9.54
C THR A 370 -13.89 9.02 -8.72
N ASP A 371 -13.10 8.08 -9.23
CA ASP A 371 -11.78 7.79 -8.69
C ASP A 371 -10.68 8.45 -9.54
N PHE A 372 -9.53 8.71 -8.93
CA PHE A 372 -8.26 8.95 -9.63
C PHE A 372 -7.21 7.98 -9.09
N VAL A 373 -6.51 7.34 -10.01
CA VAL A 373 -5.38 6.43 -9.76
C VAL A 373 -4.12 7.13 -10.25
N ALA A 374 -3.07 7.04 -9.44
CA ALA A 374 -1.73 7.48 -9.82
C ALA A 374 -0.75 6.32 -9.63
N ARG A 375 0.08 6.06 -10.63
CA ARG A 375 1.09 4.98 -10.60
C ARG A 375 2.44 5.52 -11.01
N LEU A 376 3.45 5.26 -10.20
CA LEU A 376 4.85 5.54 -10.51
C LEU A 376 5.45 4.33 -11.21
N LEU A 377 6.08 4.52 -12.36
CA LEU A 377 6.73 3.47 -13.14
C LEU A 377 8.18 3.81 -13.48
N ASP A 378 8.99 2.77 -13.57
CA ASP A 378 10.35 2.77 -14.11
C ASP A 378 10.30 2.36 -15.58
N VAL A 379 10.54 3.32 -16.48
CA VAL A 379 10.55 3.08 -17.93
C VAL A 379 11.96 2.73 -18.37
N HIS A 380 12.12 1.50 -18.83
CA HIS A 380 13.38 0.97 -19.32
C HIS A 380 13.73 1.53 -20.71
N PRO A 381 15.03 1.55 -21.09
CA PRO A 381 15.47 1.96 -22.42
C PRO A 381 14.88 1.14 -23.58
N ASP A 382 14.40 -0.08 -23.30
CA ASP A 382 13.75 -0.96 -24.27
C ASP A 382 12.23 -0.71 -24.41
N GLY A 383 11.68 0.24 -23.63
CA GLY A 383 10.29 0.65 -23.67
C GLY A 383 9.37 0.00 -22.63
N ARG A 384 9.84 -1.04 -21.92
CA ARG A 384 9.06 -1.63 -20.82
C ARG A 384 8.82 -0.61 -19.72
N ALA A 385 7.60 -0.56 -19.18
CA ALA A 385 7.23 0.34 -18.10
C ALA A 385 6.80 -0.47 -16.88
N ILE A 386 7.74 -0.71 -15.97
CA ILE A 386 7.55 -1.56 -14.80
C ILE A 386 7.00 -0.71 -13.65
N ASP A 387 5.87 -1.09 -13.08
CA ASP A 387 5.29 -0.39 -11.93
C ASP A 387 6.18 -0.51 -10.69
N VAL A 388 6.27 0.61 -9.97
CA VAL A 388 7.07 0.74 -8.74
C VAL A 388 6.14 0.83 -7.54
N VAL A 389 5.14 1.71 -7.61
CA VAL A 389 4.15 1.91 -6.54
C VAL A 389 2.94 2.68 -7.09
N ASP A 390 1.76 2.45 -6.54
CA ASP A 390 0.52 3.09 -6.98
C ASP A 390 -0.44 3.38 -5.83
N GLY A 391 -1.35 4.31 -6.08
CA GLY A 391 -2.40 4.69 -5.16
C GLY A 391 -3.68 5.10 -5.89
N ILE A 392 -4.77 5.12 -5.15
CA ILE A 392 -6.08 5.55 -5.62
C ILE A 392 -6.67 6.53 -4.60
N LEU A 393 -7.51 7.45 -5.06
CA LEU A 393 -8.41 8.22 -4.20
C LEU A 393 -9.79 8.27 -4.85
N ARG A 394 -10.80 7.84 -4.09
CA ARG A 394 -12.20 8.12 -4.38
C ARG A 394 -12.54 9.53 -3.93
N VAL A 395 -12.88 10.40 -4.89
CA VAL A 395 -12.84 11.86 -4.70
C VAL A 395 -13.83 12.35 -3.65
N ARG A 396 -14.92 11.62 -3.38
CA ARG A 396 -15.82 11.93 -2.26
C ARG A 396 -15.10 11.99 -0.91
N TYR A 397 -13.96 11.31 -0.73
CA TYR A 397 -13.18 11.30 0.51
C TYR A 397 -11.96 12.24 0.48
N ARG A 398 -11.89 13.19 -0.46
CA ARG A 398 -10.74 14.11 -0.61
C ARG A 398 -10.48 15.01 0.59
N GLU A 399 -11.48 15.23 1.45
CA GLU A 399 -11.35 16.05 2.67
C GLU A 399 -11.21 15.21 3.95
N GLY A 400 -11.06 13.89 3.82
CA GLY A 400 -11.10 12.95 4.93
C GLY A 400 -12.10 11.83 4.69
N PHE A 401 -11.95 10.77 5.49
CA PHE A 401 -12.75 9.55 5.42
C PHE A 401 -13.96 9.55 6.36
N ASP A 402 -14.06 10.55 7.23
CA ASP A 402 -15.15 10.76 8.18
C ASP A 402 -16.42 11.35 7.53
N ARG A 403 -16.30 11.88 6.30
CA ARG A 403 -17.43 12.42 5.54
C ARG A 403 -17.21 12.34 4.03
N ALA A 404 -18.30 12.26 3.28
CA ALA A 404 -18.29 12.41 1.83
C ALA A 404 -18.53 13.88 1.42
N VAL A 405 -17.74 14.38 0.47
CA VAL A 405 -17.93 15.70 -0.16
C VAL A 405 -18.00 15.48 -1.67
N PHE A 406 -19.12 15.79 -2.32
CA PHE A 406 -19.26 15.55 -3.76
C PHE A 406 -18.55 16.63 -4.60
N MET A 407 -18.23 16.30 -5.84
CA MET A 407 -17.73 17.24 -6.84
C MET A 407 -18.89 18.04 -7.42
N GLU A 408 -18.67 19.33 -7.65
CA GLU A 408 -19.53 20.12 -8.53
C GLU A 408 -19.02 19.96 -9.97
N PRO A 409 -19.89 19.67 -10.96
CA PRO A 409 -19.46 19.43 -12.33
C PRO A 409 -18.58 20.57 -12.87
N SER A 410 -17.42 20.19 -13.40
CA SER A 410 -16.39 21.09 -13.96
C SER A 410 -15.73 22.07 -12.97
N VAL A 411 -16.04 22.00 -11.68
CA VAL A 411 -15.32 22.76 -10.65
C VAL A 411 -14.01 22.05 -10.32
N ILE A 412 -12.92 22.81 -10.30
CA ILE A 412 -11.58 22.29 -10.00
C ILE A 412 -11.46 22.09 -8.48
N CYS A 413 -11.04 20.90 -8.06
CA CYS A 413 -10.65 20.63 -6.68
C CYS A 413 -9.22 20.07 -6.62
N LYS A 414 -8.52 20.38 -5.53
CA LYS A 414 -7.24 19.76 -5.20
C LYS A 414 -7.50 18.40 -4.53
N ILE A 415 -6.79 17.37 -4.97
CA ILE A 415 -6.75 16.06 -4.33
C ILE A 415 -5.30 15.65 -4.02
N GLU A 416 -5.14 14.82 -3.00
CA GLU A 416 -3.86 14.21 -2.66
C GLU A 416 -4.03 12.69 -2.64
N ILE A 417 -3.32 12.01 -3.55
CA ILE A 417 -3.30 10.55 -3.64
C ILE A 417 -2.05 10.06 -2.93
N ASP A 418 -2.22 9.28 -1.87
CA ASP A 418 -1.13 8.53 -1.22
C ASP A 418 -0.81 7.32 -2.10
N LEU A 419 0.41 7.26 -2.66
CA LEU A 419 0.87 6.15 -3.50
C LEU A 419 1.63 5.11 -2.66
N ASP A 420 1.54 5.15 -1.33
CA ASP A 420 2.32 4.28 -0.43
C ASP A 420 3.81 4.69 -0.37
N ALA A 421 4.65 3.83 0.21
CA ALA A 421 6.09 3.99 0.34
C ALA A 421 6.84 3.01 -0.57
N THR A 422 8.01 3.43 -1.07
CA THR A 422 8.85 2.58 -1.90
C THR A 422 10.34 2.87 -1.69
N SER A 423 11.19 2.00 -2.23
CA SER A 423 12.62 2.25 -2.41
C SER A 423 13.07 1.69 -3.76
N ASN A 424 13.29 2.59 -4.72
CA ASN A 424 13.63 2.25 -6.08
C ASN A 424 14.78 3.12 -6.61
N TRP A 425 15.79 2.49 -7.19
CA TRP A 425 16.79 3.14 -8.01
C TRP A 425 16.36 3.06 -9.47
N PHE A 426 16.19 4.23 -10.09
CA PHE A 426 16.01 4.42 -11.52
C PHE A 426 17.39 4.60 -12.15
N PRO A 427 17.91 3.65 -12.95
CA PRO A 427 19.23 3.76 -13.55
C PRO A 427 19.36 4.90 -14.57
N ALA A 428 20.59 5.30 -14.89
CA ALA A 428 20.84 6.20 -16.02
C ALA A 428 20.29 5.58 -17.32
N GLY A 429 19.67 6.42 -18.16
CA GLY A 429 18.97 6.01 -19.37
C GLY A 429 17.53 5.54 -19.17
N HIS A 430 17.11 5.23 -17.95
CA HIS A 430 15.69 5.00 -17.64
C HIS A 430 14.94 6.33 -17.54
N GLN A 431 13.62 6.28 -17.56
CA GLN A 431 12.76 7.43 -17.32
C GLN A 431 11.82 7.16 -16.15
N ILE A 432 11.41 8.21 -15.46
CA ILE A 432 10.36 8.16 -14.46
C ILE A 432 9.06 8.51 -15.14
N ARG A 433 8.05 7.67 -14.97
CA ARG A 433 6.70 7.93 -15.47
C ARG A 433 5.71 8.00 -14.32
N LEU A 434 4.87 9.02 -14.35
CA LEU A 434 3.62 9.03 -13.60
C LEU A 434 2.48 8.75 -14.59
N GLU A 435 1.76 7.69 -14.34
CA GLU A 435 0.53 7.34 -15.03
C GLU A 435 -0.68 7.80 -14.21
N ILE A 436 -1.66 8.41 -14.87
CA ILE A 436 -2.93 8.82 -14.26
C ILE A 436 -4.11 8.24 -15.03
N THR A 437 -5.05 7.64 -14.31
CA THR A 437 -6.33 7.14 -14.85
C THR A 437 -7.40 7.24 -13.76
N SER A 438 -8.59 6.70 -14.00
CA SER A 438 -9.71 6.68 -13.04
C SER A 438 -10.14 5.28 -12.60
N SER A 439 -9.33 4.26 -12.91
CA SER A 439 -9.59 2.89 -12.48
C SER A 439 -8.34 2.03 -12.49
N ALA A 440 -8.28 1.04 -11.60
CA ALA A 440 -7.28 -0.02 -11.60
C ALA A 440 -8.00 -1.34 -11.28
N PHE A 441 -8.74 -1.85 -12.26
CA PHE A 441 -9.64 -3.00 -12.09
C PHE A 441 -8.96 -4.34 -12.45
N PRO A 442 -9.18 -5.44 -11.74
CA PRO A 442 -10.08 -5.61 -10.61
C PRO A 442 -9.40 -5.40 -9.25
N ARG A 443 -8.23 -4.74 -9.16
CA ARG A 443 -7.66 -4.44 -7.82
C ARG A 443 -8.69 -3.71 -6.98
N PHE A 444 -9.23 -2.61 -7.50
CA PHE A 444 -10.29 -1.84 -6.84
C PHE A 444 -11.67 -2.06 -7.46
N ASP A 445 -12.74 -1.85 -6.66
CA ASP A 445 -14.08 -1.66 -7.19
C ASP A 445 -14.11 -0.44 -8.13
N ARG A 446 -14.95 -0.51 -9.17
CA ARG A 446 -15.12 0.59 -10.12
C ARG A 446 -16.01 1.64 -9.49
N ASN A 447 -15.61 2.90 -9.45
CA ASN A 447 -16.54 3.99 -9.18
C ASN A 447 -17.55 4.08 -10.32
N LEU A 448 -18.84 4.11 -9.99
CA LEU A 448 -19.93 4.17 -10.98
C LEU A 448 -20.29 5.60 -11.40
N ASN A 449 -19.59 6.60 -10.84
CA ASN A 449 -19.66 8.02 -11.17
C ASN A 449 -21.02 8.69 -10.90
N THR A 450 -21.88 8.06 -10.12
CA THR A 450 -23.24 8.55 -9.81
C THR A 450 -23.30 9.43 -8.56
N GLY A 451 -22.30 9.30 -7.67
CA GLY A 451 -22.33 9.85 -6.32
C GLY A 451 -23.21 9.04 -5.34
N GLY A 452 -23.80 7.93 -5.79
CA GLY A 452 -24.61 7.04 -4.97
C GLY A 452 -23.78 6.09 -4.12
N ASN A 453 -24.47 5.09 -3.56
CA ASN A 453 -23.86 4.02 -2.80
C ASN A 453 -23.19 3.03 -3.75
N ASN A 454 -21.89 3.21 -4.02
CA ASN A 454 -21.15 2.41 -4.99
C ASN A 454 -21.28 0.88 -4.80
N TRP A 455 -21.65 0.44 -3.58
CA TRP A 455 -21.81 -0.96 -3.22
C TRP A 455 -23.17 -1.61 -3.61
N ASP A 456 -24.26 -0.84 -3.75
CA ASP A 456 -25.61 -1.34 -4.11
C ASP A 456 -26.09 -0.95 -5.50
N GLU A 457 -25.32 -0.12 -6.20
CA GLU A 457 -25.68 0.40 -7.51
C GLU A 457 -25.44 -0.62 -8.65
N THR A 458 -26.26 -0.52 -9.69
CA THR A 458 -26.19 -1.36 -10.90
C THR A 458 -26.03 -0.58 -12.19
N GLU A 459 -26.30 0.72 -12.14
CA GLU A 459 -26.19 1.65 -13.26
C GLU A 459 -24.99 2.56 -13.04
N TRP A 460 -24.35 2.99 -14.12
CA TRP A 460 -23.20 3.90 -14.06
C TRP A 460 -23.32 5.03 -15.07
N VAL A 461 -22.52 6.07 -14.84
CA VAL A 461 -22.39 7.21 -15.74
C VAL A 461 -20.97 7.27 -16.29
N VAL A 462 -20.82 7.60 -17.56
CA VAL A 462 -19.51 7.87 -18.16
C VAL A 462 -19.05 9.26 -17.72
N ALA A 463 -17.87 9.34 -17.11
CA ALA A 463 -17.31 10.59 -16.59
C ALA A 463 -16.26 11.17 -17.55
N ARG A 464 -16.29 12.49 -17.75
CA ARG A 464 -15.21 13.24 -18.38
C ARG A 464 -14.35 13.85 -17.29
N ASN A 465 -13.15 13.31 -17.12
CA ASN A 465 -12.21 13.68 -16.07
C ASN A 465 -11.06 14.51 -16.66
N THR A 466 -10.64 15.54 -15.94
CA THR A 466 -9.63 16.50 -16.41
C THR A 466 -8.56 16.70 -15.34
N ILE A 467 -7.29 16.67 -15.75
CA ILE A 467 -6.12 17.02 -14.94
C ILE A 467 -5.65 18.41 -15.36
N HIS A 468 -5.70 19.35 -14.43
CA HIS A 468 -5.22 20.73 -14.62
C HIS A 468 -3.79 20.82 -14.15
N HIS A 469 -2.92 21.41 -14.95
CA HIS A 469 -1.48 21.46 -14.67
C HIS A 469 -0.82 22.76 -15.13
N CYS A 470 -1.54 23.88 -15.17
CA CYS A 470 -0.94 25.19 -15.42
C CYS A 470 -0.34 25.82 -14.14
N GLU A 471 0.29 27.00 -14.25
CA GLU A 471 0.90 27.72 -13.11
C GLU A 471 -0.04 27.89 -11.90
N GLN A 472 -1.34 28.15 -12.14
CA GLN A 472 -2.33 28.29 -11.07
C GLN A 472 -2.69 26.95 -10.40
N PHE A 473 -2.61 25.86 -11.16
CA PHE A 473 -3.02 24.52 -10.75
C PHE A 473 -1.87 23.52 -10.98
N PRO A 474 -0.74 23.67 -10.27
CA PRO A 474 0.48 22.93 -10.61
C PRO A 474 0.41 21.49 -10.10
N SER A 475 -0.30 20.62 -10.83
CA SER A 475 -0.33 19.18 -10.52
C SER A 475 1.08 18.60 -10.57
N HIS A 476 1.45 17.80 -9.56
CA HIS A 476 2.80 17.24 -9.44
C HIS A 476 2.80 15.93 -8.65
N VAL A 477 3.87 15.15 -8.83
CA VAL A 477 4.23 14.06 -7.92
C VAL A 477 5.39 14.52 -7.02
N LEU A 478 5.27 14.19 -5.74
CA LEU A 478 6.29 14.39 -4.72
C LEU A 478 7.15 13.13 -4.63
N LEU A 479 8.40 13.25 -5.09
CA LEU A 479 9.36 12.14 -5.08
C LEU A 479 10.36 12.30 -3.95
N PRO A 480 10.49 11.34 -3.03
CA PRO A 480 11.49 11.34 -1.97
C PRO A 480 12.87 10.92 -2.52
N VAL A 481 13.64 11.87 -3.04
CA VAL A 481 14.91 11.62 -3.73
C VAL A 481 16.07 11.57 -2.74
N MET A 482 16.85 10.50 -2.77
CA MET A 482 18.09 10.39 -1.98
C MET A 482 19.19 11.27 -2.59
N THR A 483 19.75 12.18 -1.80
CA THR A 483 20.89 13.01 -2.21
C THR A 483 22.21 12.22 -2.24
N ALA A 484 23.17 12.69 -3.04
CA ALA A 484 24.49 12.05 -3.16
C ALA A 484 25.22 11.90 -1.80
N MET A 485 25.04 12.84 -0.86
CA MET A 485 25.65 12.75 0.48
C MET A 485 25.02 11.66 1.37
N GLY A 486 23.73 11.36 1.20
CA GLY A 486 23.06 10.28 1.94
C GLY A 486 23.45 8.87 1.47
N SER A 487 23.83 8.73 0.20
CA SER A 487 24.18 7.44 -0.41
C SER A 487 25.41 6.73 0.19
N HIS A 488 26.27 7.45 0.90
CA HIS A 488 27.54 6.93 1.45
C HIS A 488 27.45 6.53 2.92
N ALA A 489 26.38 6.90 3.64
CA ALA A 489 26.27 6.68 5.08
C ALA A 489 25.73 5.28 5.47
N GLY A 490 25.19 4.51 4.52
CA GLY A 490 24.35 3.33 4.81
C GLY A 490 24.95 1.94 4.55
N LYS A 491 26.20 1.81 4.09
CA LYS A 491 26.82 0.49 3.84
C LYS A 491 27.36 -0.12 5.13
N ALA A 492 26.47 -0.61 6.00
CA ALA A 492 26.87 -1.57 7.02
C ALA A 492 26.97 -2.95 6.37
N ASN A 493 28.15 -3.59 6.45
CA ASN A 493 28.35 -4.96 6.00
C ASN A 493 27.46 -5.90 6.84
N LEU A 494 26.38 -6.40 6.26
CA LEU A 494 25.44 -7.34 6.89
C LEU A 494 25.62 -8.76 6.33
N ASN A 495 26.86 -9.22 6.21
CA ASN A 495 27.19 -10.63 6.03
C ASN A 495 27.95 -11.13 7.26
N SER A 496 27.19 -11.49 8.29
CA SER A 496 27.63 -12.42 9.34
C SER A 496 26.44 -13.20 9.85
#